data_AF-A0AA38GZG7-F1
#
_entry.id   AF-A0AA38GZG7-F1
#
_cell.length_a   1.000
_cell.length_b   1.000
_cell.length_c   1.000
_cell.angle_alpha   90.00
_cell.angle_beta   90.00
_cell.angle_gamma   90.00
#
_symmetry.space_group_name_H-M   'P 1'
#
loop_
_entity.id
_entity.type
_entity.pdbx_description
1 polymer ?
#
loop_
_entity_poly.entity_id
_entity_poly.type
_entity_poly.pdbx_seq_one_letter_code
_entity_poly.pdbx_strand_id
1 'polypeptide(L)'
;KVILGMICWGIGHERIRASIMHYAHCYLKGPSKKQIGHVSNLSKLAKLIDWYLAEIAPDANLKLPKFMSMIELMPKYAHMEDDGLYRAIGIYLRAHPTLIDMDQNKLCKLIDCQKLSKEACAH
;
A
#
# COMPACT_ATOMS: atom_id res chain seq x y z
N LYS A 1 4.08 13.85 4.58
CA LYS A 1 3.58 15.21 4.94
C LYS A 1 2.64 15.84 3.89
N VAL A 2 2.57 15.32 2.65
CA VAL A 2 1.68 15.88 1.60
C VAL A 2 0.21 15.57 1.91
N ILE A 3 -0.10 14.36 2.39
CA ILE A 3 -1.48 13.97 2.74
C ILE A 3 -1.96 14.72 3.98
N LEU A 4 -1.11 14.87 5.00
CA LEU A 4 -1.41 15.70 6.18
C LEU A 4 -1.70 17.16 5.77
N GLY A 5 -0.92 17.71 4.83
CA GLY A 5 -1.15 19.05 4.27
C GLY A 5 -2.47 19.16 3.49
N MET A 6 -2.84 18.12 2.73
CA MET A 6 -4.11 18.07 1.99
C MET A 6 -5.32 17.92 2.93
N ILE A 7 -5.19 17.14 4.01
CA ILE A 7 -6.21 17.01 5.06
C ILE A 7 -6.38 18.34 5.82
N CYS A 8 -5.30 19.04 6.15
CA CYS A 8 -5.36 20.39 6.72
C CYS A 8 -6.01 21.42 5.78
N TRP A 9 -6.06 21.15 4.48
CA TRP A 9 -6.77 21.95 3.46
C TRP A 9 -8.20 21.47 3.18
N GLY A 10 -8.75 20.56 4.00
CA GLY A 10 -10.11 20.04 3.84
C GLY A 10 -10.28 19.08 2.66
N ILE A 11 -9.19 18.68 1.99
CA ILE A 11 -9.23 17.63 0.98
C ILE A 11 -9.17 16.29 1.73
N GLY A 12 -10.33 15.63 1.84
CA GLY A 12 -10.37 14.25 2.31
C GLY A 12 -9.45 13.40 1.45
N HIS A 13 -8.54 12.67 2.10
CA HIS A 13 -7.66 11.67 1.50
C HIS A 13 -8.41 10.68 0.58
N GLU A 14 -9.73 10.54 0.80
CA GLU A 14 -10.71 9.89 -0.08
C GLU A 14 -10.62 10.29 -1.56
N ARG A 15 -10.26 11.53 -1.90
CA ARG A 15 -10.11 11.96 -3.31
C ARG A 15 -8.86 11.36 -3.95
N ILE A 16 -7.75 11.37 -3.23
CA ILE A 16 -6.51 10.70 -3.65
C ILE A 16 -6.78 9.19 -3.77
N ARG A 17 -7.56 8.63 -2.83
CA ARG A 17 -8.02 7.24 -2.86
C ARG A 17 -8.75 6.96 -4.16
N ALA A 18 -9.79 7.74 -4.45
CA ALA A 18 -10.63 7.55 -5.63
C ALA A 18 -9.81 7.63 -6.91
N SER A 19 -8.85 8.56 -7.01
CA SER A 19 -7.96 8.67 -8.16
C SER A 19 -7.02 7.47 -8.32
N ILE A 20 -6.37 7.03 -7.23
CA ILE A 20 -5.49 5.84 -7.25
C ILE A 20 -6.31 4.59 -7.60
N MET A 21 -7.49 4.43 -6.99
CA MET A 21 -8.38 3.29 -7.22
C MET A 21 -8.92 3.26 -8.65
N HIS A 22 -9.32 4.41 -9.20
CA HIS A 22 -9.78 4.52 -10.58
C HIS A 22 -8.66 4.17 -11.56
N TYR A 23 -7.45 4.70 -11.34
CA TYR A 23 -6.30 4.40 -12.18
C TYR A 23 -5.90 2.92 -12.12
N ALA A 24 -5.83 2.34 -10.92
CA ALA A 24 -5.53 0.92 -10.74
C ALA A 24 -6.55 0.01 -11.42
N HIS A 25 -7.84 0.31 -11.28
CA HIS A 25 -8.91 -0.46 -11.90
C HIS A 25 -8.84 -0.42 -13.43
N CYS A 26 -8.65 0.77 -14.00
CA CYS A 26 -8.46 0.94 -15.44
C CYS A 26 -7.22 0.19 -15.96
N TYR A 27 -6.14 0.16 -15.18
CA TYR A 27 -4.88 -0.49 -15.57
C TYR A 27 -4.93 -2.02 -15.42
N LEU A 28 -5.68 -2.55 -14.44
CA LEU A 28 -5.78 -3.99 -14.16
C LEU A 28 -6.87 -4.72 -14.96
N LYS A 29 -7.92 -4.03 -15.42
CA LYS A 29 -9.01 -4.63 -16.22
C LYS A 29 -8.81 -4.57 -17.75
N GLY A 30 -7.69 -4.03 -18.23
CA GLY A 30 -7.42 -3.93 -19.67
C GLY A 30 -7.21 -5.31 -20.35
N PRO A 31 -7.59 -5.48 -21.64
CA PRO A 31 -7.35 -6.72 -22.37
C PRO A 31 -5.83 -6.86 -22.62
N SER A 32 -5.24 -7.93 -22.07
CA SER A 32 -3.84 -8.34 -22.22
C SER A 32 -3.24 -8.05 -23.61
N LYS A 33 -2.08 -7.37 -23.67
CA LYS A 33 -0.98 -7.60 -24.64
C LYS A 33 0.28 -6.72 -24.38
N LYS A 34 1.45 -7.39 -24.31
CA LYS A 34 2.87 -6.94 -24.26
C LYS A 34 3.50 -6.67 -22.87
N GLN A 35 4.35 -7.61 -22.45
CA GLN A 35 4.80 -7.86 -21.07
C GLN A 35 6.10 -7.16 -20.60
N ILE A 36 6.67 -6.18 -21.31
CA ILE A 36 7.95 -5.55 -20.88
C ILE A 36 7.79 -4.06 -20.49
N GLY A 37 6.86 -3.33 -21.13
CA GLY A 37 6.54 -1.93 -20.75
C GLY A 37 5.47 -1.78 -19.67
N HIS A 38 4.68 -2.83 -19.40
CA HIS A 38 3.53 -2.78 -18.48
C HIS A 38 3.90 -3.03 -17.02
N VAL A 39 4.92 -3.86 -16.78
CA VAL A 39 5.38 -4.21 -15.43
C VAL A 39 6.00 -3.00 -14.73
N SER A 40 6.71 -2.14 -15.46
CA SER A 40 7.33 -0.93 -14.90
C SER A 40 6.30 0.10 -14.44
N ASN A 41 5.22 0.29 -15.18
CA ASN A 41 4.11 1.18 -14.78
C ASN A 41 3.31 0.60 -13.62
N LEU A 42 3.10 -0.72 -13.61
CA LEU A 42 2.45 -1.41 -12.50
C LEU A 42 3.29 -1.35 -11.22
N SER A 43 4.62 -1.46 -11.35
CA SER A 43 5.56 -1.29 -10.23
C SER A 43 5.58 0.15 -9.70
N LYS A 44 5.50 1.15 -10.59
CA LYS A 44 5.35 2.56 -10.18
C LYS A 44 4.04 2.79 -9.42
N LEU A 45 2.95 2.16 -9.87
CA LEU A 45 1.67 2.22 -9.20
C LEU A 45 1.70 1.52 -7.83
N ALA A 46 2.32 0.34 -7.73
CA ALA A 46 2.53 -0.35 -6.46
C ALA A 46 3.28 0.55 -5.46
N LYS A 47 4.40 1.15 -5.89
CA LYS A 47 5.16 2.11 -5.07
C LYS A 47 4.31 3.31 -4.65
N LEU A 48 3.50 3.87 -5.54
CA LEU A 48 2.60 4.98 -5.19
C LEU A 48 1.59 4.57 -4.10
N ILE A 49 1.04 3.37 -4.21
CA ILE A 49 0.12 2.81 -3.20
C ILE A 49 0.82 2.57 -1.87
N ASP A 50 2.04 2.03 -1.89
CA ASP A 50 2.83 1.80 -0.66
C ASP A 50 3.14 3.11 0.07
N TRP A 51 3.52 4.16 -0.66
CA TRP A 51 3.74 5.50 -0.10
C TRP A 51 2.47 6.09 0.49
N TYR A 52 1.36 5.91 -0.21
CA TYR A 52 0.05 6.35 0.22
C TYR A 52 -0.40 5.63 1.49
N LEU A 53 -0.24 4.29 1.54
CA LEU A 53 -0.49 3.45 2.71
C LEU A 53 0.36 3.91 3.90
N ALA A 54 1.65 4.16 3.71
CA ALA A 54 2.55 4.63 4.76
C ALA A 54 2.15 6.00 5.33
N GLU A 55 1.62 6.90 4.50
CA GLU A 55 1.17 8.22 4.93
C GLU A 55 -0.15 8.17 5.73
N ILE A 56 -1.01 7.18 5.50
CA ILE A 56 -2.31 7.05 6.21
C ILE A 56 -2.29 6.06 7.36
N ALA A 57 -1.32 5.15 7.37
CA ALA A 57 -1.14 4.17 8.42
C ALA A 57 -1.14 4.78 9.86
N PRO A 58 -0.61 6.00 10.10
CA PRO A 58 -0.67 6.63 11.42
C PRO A 58 -2.07 7.07 11.89
N ASP A 59 -3.08 7.12 11.01
CA ASP A 59 -4.43 7.57 11.39
C ASP A 59 -5.11 6.52 12.28
N ALA A 60 -5.35 6.87 13.54
CA ALA A 60 -6.02 6.01 14.52
C ALA A 60 -7.46 5.62 14.12
N ASN A 61 -8.10 6.38 13.21
CA ASN A 61 -9.43 6.06 12.70
C ASN A 61 -9.40 5.07 11.53
N LEU A 62 -8.24 4.78 10.96
CA LEU A 62 -8.09 3.87 9.83
C LEU A 62 -8.28 2.41 10.27
N LYS A 63 -9.44 1.85 9.94
CA LYS A 63 -9.77 0.46 10.26
C LYS A 63 -9.02 -0.54 9.37
N LEU A 64 -8.65 -1.68 9.97
CA LEU A 64 -7.89 -2.74 9.31
C LEU A 64 -8.49 -3.20 7.97
N PRO A 65 -9.81 -3.48 7.83
CA PRO A 65 -10.36 -3.93 6.55
C PRO A 65 -10.13 -2.92 5.42
N LYS A 66 -10.20 -1.62 5.74
CA LYS A 66 -9.93 -0.56 4.76
C LYS A 66 -8.46 -0.53 4.35
N PHE A 67 -7.55 -0.68 5.30
CA PHE A 67 -6.11 -0.77 5.04
C PHE A 67 -5.76 -2.00 4.18
N MET A 68 -6.25 -3.19 4.54
CA MET A 68 -6.00 -4.42 3.78
C MET A 68 -6.57 -4.36 2.37
N SER A 69 -7.78 -3.82 2.19
CA SER A 69 -8.41 -3.69 0.86
C SER A 69 -7.58 -2.88 -0.14
N MET A 70 -6.73 -1.98 0.35
CA MET A 70 -5.85 -1.17 -0.48
C MET A 70 -4.56 -1.91 -0.87
N ILE A 71 -4.04 -2.77 0.01
CA ILE A 71 -2.90 -3.65 -0.29
C ILE A 71 -3.31 -4.68 -1.35
N GLU A 72 -4.48 -5.29 -1.17
CA GLU A 72 -5.03 -6.34 -2.05
C GLU A 72 -5.42 -5.84 -3.45
N LEU A 73 -5.42 -4.52 -3.67
CA LEU A 73 -5.66 -3.94 -4.99
C LEU A 73 -4.59 -4.34 -6.01
N MET A 74 -3.35 -4.50 -5.56
CA MET A 74 -2.23 -4.79 -6.44
C MET A 74 -1.94 -6.28 -6.45
N PRO A 75 -1.80 -6.88 -7.64
CA PRO A 75 -1.40 -8.28 -7.71
C PRO A 75 0.05 -8.42 -7.26
N LYS A 76 0.40 -9.56 -6.63
CA LYS A 76 1.74 -9.79 -6.06
C LYS A 76 2.90 -9.57 -7.05
N TYR A 77 2.70 -9.79 -8.35
CA TYR A 77 3.74 -9.57 -9.36
C TYR A 77 3.99 -8.09 -9.70
N ALA A 78 3.13 -7.18 -9.23
CA ALA A 78 3.31 -5.75 -9.37
C ALA A 78 4.46 -5.22 -8.49
N HIS A 79 4.62 -5.82 -7.32
CA HIS A 79 5.70 -5.49 -6.41
C HIS A 79 6.96 -6.23 -6.82
N MET A 80 7.95 -5.48 -7.28
CA MET A 80 9.32 -5.96 -7.47
C MET A 80 10.11 -5.96 -6.16
N GLU A 81 9.75 -5.07 -5.24
CA GLU A 81 10.35 -4.89 -3.92
C GLU A 81 9.23 -4.53 -2.95
N ASP A 82 9.24 -5.14 -1.77
CA ASP A 82 8.17 -5.01 -0.77
C ASP A 82 8.52 -4.03 0.36
N ASP A 83 9.68 -3.35 0.30
CA ASP A 83 10.16 -2.42 1.33
C ASP A 83 9.14 -1.32 1.68
N GLY A 84 8.47 -0.78 0.67
CA GLY A 84 7.43 0.24 0.84
C GLY A 84 6.24 -0.30 1.63
N LEU A 85 5.77 -1.49 1.26
CA LEU A 85 4.68 -2.19 1.93
C LEU A 85 5.07 -2.60 3.36
N TYR A 86 6.27 -3.14 3.55
CA TYR A 86 6.84 -3.48 4.86
C TYR A 86 6.83 -2.27 5.79
N ARG A 87 7.34 -1.14 5.31
CA ARG A 87 7.32 0.12 6.06
C ARG A 87 5.91 0.56 6.41
N ALA A 88 4.98 0.52 5.46
CA ALA A 88 3.59 0.93 5.68
C ALA A 88 2.91 0.07 6.75
N ILE A 89 3.07 -1.25 6.68
CA ILE A 89 2.54 -2.19 7.68
C ILE A 89 3.17 -1.93 9.05
N GLY A 90 4.50 -1.76 9.12
CA GLY A 90 5.18 -1.47 10.38
C GLY A 90 4.70 -0.16 11.04
N ILE A 91 4.42 0.88 10.24
CA ILE A 91 3.81 2.12 10.74
C ILE A 91 2.39 1.85 11.26
N TYR A 92 1.59 1.08 10.52
CA TYR A 92 0.21 0.75 10.92
C TYR A 92 0.18 -0.02 12.24
N LEU A 93 1.01 -1.06 12.38
CA LEU A 93 1.08 -1.84 13.63
C LEU A 93 1.47 -0.98 14.83
N ARG A 94 2.40 -0.03 14.67
CA ARG A 94 2.79 0.91 15.75
C ARG A 94 1.69 1.90 16.11
N ALA A 95 0.92 2.38 15.14
CA ALA A 95 -0.16 3.33 15.37
C ALA A 95 -1.44 2.68 15.92
N HIS A 96 -1.58 1.36 15.77
CA HIS A 96 -2.76 0.59 16.14
C HIS A 96 -2.43 -0.54 17.14
N PRO A 97 -1.93 -0.22 18.36
CA PRO A 97 -1.47 -1.22 19.32
C PRO A 97 -2.58 -2.13 19.88
N THR A 98 -3.85 -1.81 19.62
CA THR A 98 -5.01 -2.59 20.04
C THR A 98 -5.37 -3.72 19.06
N LEU A 99 -4.64 -3.84 17.94
CA LEU A 99 -4.79 -4.96 17.01
C LEU A 99 -4.39 -6.27 17.68
N ILE A 100 -5.28 -7.26 17.59
CA ILE A 100 -5.03 -8.61 18.08
C ILE A 100 -4.01 -9.34 17.21
N ASP A 101 -3.24 -10.27 17.80
CA ASP A 101 -2.16 -11.01 17.13
C ASP A 101 -2.61 -11.70 15.83
N MET A 102 -3.86 -12.19 15.78
CA MET A 102 -4.41 -12.80 14.57
C MET A 102 -4.41 -11.82 13.39
N ASP A 103 -4.79 -10.56 13.63
CA ASP A 103 -4.87 -9.54 12.59
C ASP A 103 -3.50 -8.97 12.24
N GLN A 104 -2.59 -8.85 13.21
CA GLN A 104 -1.19 -8.54 12.95
C GLN A 104 -0.55 -9.60 12.04
N ASN A 105 -0.79 -10.89 12.32
CA ASN A 105 -0.32 -12.00 11.50
C ASN A 105 -0.88 -11.96 10.08
N LYS A 106 -2.13 -11.54 9.88
CA LYS A 106 -2.69 -11.38 8.53
C LYS A 106 -1.93 -10.32 7.73
N LEU A 107 -1.60 -9.18 8.36
CA LEU A 107 -0.83 -8.13 7.71
C LEU A 107 0.58 -8.61 7.35
N CYS A 108 1.28 -9.27 8.26
CA CYS A 108 2.63 -9.76 8.00
C CYS A 108 2.68 -10.75 6.81
N LYS A 109 1.63 -11.57 6.63
CA LYS A 109 1.51 -12.51 5.50
C LYS A 109 1.29 -11.86 4.13
N LEU A 110 0.98 -10.56 4.09
CA LEU A 110 0.86 -9.82 2.83
C LEU A 110 2.23 -9.45 2.24
N ILE A 111 3.28 -9.44 3.07
CA ILE A 111 4.65 -9.13 2.65
C ILE A 111 5.29 -10.41 2.09
N ASP A 112 5.86 -10.30 0.90
CA ASP A 112 6.75 -11.30 0.36
C ASP A 112 8.18 -11.02 0.84
N CYS A 113 8.61 -11.71 1.90
CA CYS A 113 9.94 -11.52 2.49
C CYS A 113 11.09 -11.80 1.50
N GLN A 114 10.84 -12.53 0.40
CA GLN A 114 11.86 -12.76 -0.64
C GLN A 114 12.11 -11.51 -1.49
N LYS A 115 11.21 -10.53 -1.44
CA LYS A 115 11.28 -9.26 -2.16
C LYS A 115 11.69 -8.09 -1.27
N LEU A 116 12.11 -8.36 -0.04
CA LEU A 116 12.67 -7.34 0.82
C LEU A 116 14.15 -7.12 0.46
N SER A 117 14.56 -5.86 0.46
CA SER A 117 15.97 -5.50 0.39
C SER A 117 16.72 -5.99 1.62
N LYS A 118 18.07 -6.01 1.54
CA LYS A 118 18.90 -6.38 2.69
C LYS A 118 18.74 -5.37 3.83
N GLU A 119 18.56 -4.11 3.47
CA GLU A 119 18.34 -3.00 4.37
C GLU A 119 17.00 -3.15 5.12
N ALA A 120 15.94 -3.55 4.42
CA ALA A 120 14.63 -3.80 5.04
C ALA A 120 14.63 -5.03 5.94
N CYS A 121 15.35 -6.10 5.57
CA CYS A 121 15.50 -7.30 6.40
C CYS A 121 16.27 -7.07 7.72
N ALA A 122 17.02 -5.97 7.84
CA ALA A 122 17.82 -5.65 9.03
C ALA A 122 17.05 -4.89 10.12
N HIS A 123 15.77 -4.54 9.88
CA HIS A 123 14.89 -3.79 10.78
C HIS A 123 13.73 -4.64 11.27
#